data_AF-A0A7S1ZD67-F1
#
_entry.id   AF-A0A7S1ZD67-F1
#
_cell.length_a   1.000
_cell.length_b   1.000
_cell.length_c   1.000
_cell.angle_alpha   90.00
_cell.angle_beta   90.00
_cell.angle_gamma   90.00
#
_symmetry.space_group_name_H-M   'P 1'
#
loop_
_entity.id
_entity.type
_entity.pdbx_description
1 polymer ?
#
loop_
_entity_poly.entity_id
_entity_poly.type
_entity_poly.pdbx_seq_one_letter_code
_entity_poly.pdbx_strand_id
1 'polypeptide(L)'
;PARGTRGGGGGGSYYFPGLERKEAQAQAQARAEASPSSSSSSDLPASLIVVPLDESLMNEAVDMCVREFGSYESPPSEGDALGYATNPADRNGSPSLEAMLKPLWTKYENWSFSWVVRIGLTMRVQRAREGGRAGGEADHNVLCLVEVDSDEDGSTDATQKNSRRPRRRPRRKLVGMAELSLQPPDPERNAPPYVLPTDLKRVLSRLTGAAEESDTDDPTPRPPLGAYVSNVLVTPERRGRGAARALVSACEGLARRWGYEDVSLHVDADA
;
A
#
# COMPACT_ATOMS: atom_id res chain seq x y z
N PRO A 1 -33.73 15.46 43.96
CA PRO A 1 -34.46 14.71 42.90
C PRO A 1 -33.50 14.27 41.78
N ALA A 2 -33.20 12.97 41.82
CA ALA A 2 -32.39 12.07 41.00
C ALA A 2 -31.55 12.58 39.79
N ARG A 3 -30.24 12.29 39.90
CA ARG A 3 -29.23 12.22 38.82
C ARG A 3 -29.48 10.97 37.96
N GLY A 4 -29.44 11.13 36.63
CA GLY A 4 -29.48 10.03 35.66
C GLY A 4 -28.16 9.24 35.62
N THR A 5 -28.28 7.93 35.73
CA THR A 5 -27.21 6.93 35.75
C THR A 5 -26.69 6.62 34.34
N ARG A 6 -25.36 6.62 34.18
CA ARG A 6 -24.63 5.98 33.08
C ARG A 6 -24.83 4.47 33.14
N GLY A 7 -25.48 3.89 32.15
CA GLY A 7 -25.49 2.44 31.92
C GLY A 7 -24.28 2.04 31.09
N GLY A 8 -23.35 1.29 31.68
CA GLY A 8 -22.37 0.50 30.96
C GLY A 8 -22.92 -0.91 30.75
N GLY A 9 -23.13 -1.30 29.49
CA GLY A 9 -23.11 -2.70 29.06
C GLY A 9 -21.75 -2.92 28.41
N GLY A 10 -20.94 -3.89 28.79
CA GLY A 10 -21.30 -5.29 28.97
C GLY A 10 -20.95 -6.04 27.68
N GLY A 11 -19.70 -5.93 27.23
CA GLY A 11 -19.19 -6.65 26.06
C GLY A 11 -19.09 -8.15 26.35
N GLY A 12 -19.97 -8.92 25.71
CA GLY A 12 -19.85 -10.38 25.64
C GLY A 12 -18.75 -10.74 24.66
N SER A 13 -17.59 -11.12 25.18
CA SER A 13 -16.52 -11.76 24.41
C SER A 13 -16.91 -13.22 24.17
N TYR A 14 -17.31 -13.56 22.96
CA TYR A 14 -17.46 -14.96 22.55
C TYR A 14 -16.09 -15.49 22.13
N TYR A 15 -15.48 -16.22 23.06
CA TYR A 15 -14.23 -16.95 22.88
C TYR A 15 -14.55 -18.28 22.19
N PHE A 16 -14.00 -18.51 21.00
CA PHE A 16 -13.92 -19.85 20.39
C PHE A 16 -12.53 -20.45 20.67
N PRO A 17 -12.39 -21.46 21.55
CA PRO A 17 -11.14 -22.18 21.68
C PRO A 17 -11.22 -23.54 20.99
N GLY A 18 -10.18 -23.90 20.23
CA GLY A 18 -9.66 -25.26 20.40
C GLY A 18 -8.97 -25.97 19.25
N LEU A 19 -9.25 -25.66 17.98
CA LEU A 19 -8.75 -26.50 16.87
C LEU A 19 -7.67 -25.86 16.00
N GLU A 20 -7.70 -24.54 15.77
CA GLU A 20 -6.73 -23.91 14.84
C GLU A 20 -5.35 -23.60 15.43
N ARG A 21 -5.21 -23.54 16.77
CA ARG A 21 -3.92 -23.17 17.39
C ARG A 21 -2.83 -24.22 17.23
N LYS A 22 -3.19 -25.51 17.16
CA LYS A 22 -2.19 -26.59 17.05
C LYS A 22 -1.65 -26.72 15.63
N GLU A 23 -2.49 -26.55 14.62
CA GLU A 23 -2.07 -26.55 13.22
C GLU A 23 -1.28 -25.28 12.88
N ALA A 24 -1.71 -24.10 13.35
CA ALA A 24 -0.98 -22.85 13.15
C ALA A 24 0.41 -22.86 13.85
N GLN A 25 0.54 -23.49 15.03
CA GLN A 25 1.84 -23.64 15.70
C GLN A 25 2.74 -24.67 15.01
N ALA A 26 2.19 -25.78 14.53
CA ALA A 26 2.95 -26.79 13.78
C ALA A 26 3.46 -26.25 12.43
N GLN A 27 2.64 -25.47 11.73
CA GLN A 27 3.03 -24.84 10.46
C GLN A 27 4.05 -23.69 10.66
N ALA A 28 3.98 -22.98 11.79
CA ALA A 28 4.98 -21.98 12.16
C ALA A 28 6.33 -22.61 12.55
N GLN A 29 6.34 -23.75 13.25
CA GLN A 29 7.56 -24.50 13.57
C GLN A 29 8.20 -25.12 12.32
N ALA A 30 7.41 -25.73 11.43
CA ALA A 30 7.92 -26.29 10.17
C ALA A 30 8.54 -25.22 9.24
N ARG A 31 8.03 -23.98 9.27
CA ARG A 31 8.63 -22.85 8.54
C ARG A 31 9.91 -22.31 9.18
N ALA A 32 10.06 -22.43 10.50
CA ALA A 32 11.29 -22.01 11.18
C ALA A 32 12.47 -22.94 10.85
N GLU A 33 12.21 -24.24 10.68
CA GLU A 33 13.24 -25.26 10.40
C GLU A 33 13.69 -25.31 8.93
N ALA A 34 12.89 -24.75 8.00
CA ALA A 34 13.22 -24.72 6.57
C ALA A 34 14.03 -23.49 6.13
N SER A 35 14.59 -22.71 7.06
CA SER A 35 15.38 -21.52 6.72
C SER A 35 16.74 -21.91 6.12
N PRO A 36 17.03 -21.58 4.85
CA PRO A 36 18.29 -21.94 4.20
C PRO A 36 19.47 -21.26 4.89
N SER A 37 20.56 -22.02 5.04
CA SER A 37 21.83 -21.62 5.62
C SER A 37 22.39 -20.36 4.96
N SER A 38 22.50 -19.30 5.76
CA SER A 38 23.01 -17.97 5.44
C SER A 38 24.47 -17.99 4.97
N SER A 39 24.70 -17.60 3.72
CA SER A 39 26.00 -17.06 3.30
C SER A 39 26.16 -15.65 3.88
N SER A 40 27.20 -15.49 4.69
CA SER A 40 27.54 -14.28 5.44
C SER A 40 28.11 -13.19 4.51
N SER A 41 27.26 -12.31 3.97
CA SER A 41 27.65 -10.91 3.83
C SER A 41 27.03 -10.16 4.99
N SER A 42 27.87 -9.55 5.82
CA SER A 42 27.47 -8.72 6.96
C SER A 42 26.99 -7.36 6.48
N ASP A 43 26.09 -7.33 5.51
CA ASP A 43 25.31 -6.14 5.23
C ASP A 43 24.25 -6.08 6.32
N LEU A 44 24.41 -5.14 7.26
CA LEU A 44 23.43 -4.95 8.32
C LEU A 44 22.03 -4.91 7.71
N PRO A 45 21.04 -5.64 8.29
CA PRO A 45 19.71 -5.67 7.71
C PRO A 45 19.16 -4.26 7.73
N ALA A 46 18.99 -3.69 6.53
CA ALA A 46 18.40 -2.37 6.39
C ALA A 46 17.07 -2.34 7.14
N SER A 47 16.92 -1.32 7.98
CA SER A 47 15.76 -1.25 8.87
C SER A 47 14.54 -0.84 8.04
N LEU A 48 13.56 -1.75 7.95
CA LEU A 48 12.29 -1.46 7.33
C LEU A 48 11.34 -0.86 8.37
N ILE A 49 10.77 0.29 8.04
CA ILE A 49 9.77 0.97 8.87
C ILE A 49 8.51 1.24 8.06
N VAL A 50 7.34 1.09 8.69
CA VAL A 50 6.08 1.53 8.11
C VAL A 50 5.79 2.94 8.58
N VAL A 51 5.58 3.86 7.64
CA VAL A 51 5.29 5.27 7.89
C VAL A 51 4.09 5.71 7.06
N PRO A 52 3.28 6.68 7.50
CA PRO A 52 2.30 7.31 6.62
C PRO A 52 2.98 8.00 5.43
N LEU A 53 2.33 8.02 4.28
CA LEU A 53 2.78 8.79 3.12
C LEU A 53 2.84 10.28 3.49
N ASP A 54 3.97 10.90 3.21
CA ASP A 54 4.18 12.34 3.36
C ASP A 54 4.69 12.96 2.06
N GLU A 55 4.88 14.28 2.06
CA GLU A 55 5.36 15.02 0.88
C GLU A 55 6.76 14.58 0.43
N SER A 56 7.59 14.05 1.33
CA SER A 56 8.95 13.63 1.00
C SER A 56 8.98 12.33 0.20
N LEU A 57 7.99 11.46 0.39
CA LEU A 57 7.84 10.17 -0.31
C LEU A 57 6.91 10.25 -1.53
N MET A 58 6.26 11.41 -1.77
CA MET A 58 5.24 11.57 -2.79
C MET A 58 5.73 11.21 -4.20
N ASN A 59 6.93 11.68 -4.59
CA ASN A 59 7.45 11.40 -5.93
C ASN A 59 7.77 9.91 -6.11
N GLU A 60 8.37 9.27 -5.10
CA GLU A 60 8.67 7.83 -5.13
C GLU A 60 7.39 6.99 -5.19
N ALA A 61 6.33 7.39 -4.49
CA ALA A 61 5.03 6.72 -4.53
C ALA A 61 4.34 6.88 -5.90
N VAL A 62 4.38 8.08 -6.49
CA VAL A 62 3.88 8.30 -7.86
C VAL A 62 4.64 7.44 -8.85
N ASP A 63 5.97 7.44 -8.79
CA ASP A 63 6.82 6.62 -9.67
C ASP A 63 6.51 5.12 -9.50
N MET A 64 6.26 4.67 -8.27
CA MET A 64 5.86 3.29 -7.98
C MET A 64 4.51 2.93 -8.64
N CYS A 65 3.48 3.77 -8.47
CA CYS A 65 2.18 3.56 -9.10
C CYS A 65 2.25 3.62 -10.62
N VAL A 66 3.02 4.56 -11.17
CA VAL A 66 3.19 4.75 -12.62
C VAL A 66 3.94 3.55 -13.22
N ARG A 67 4.90 2.96 -12.50
CA ARG A 67 5.58 1.73 -12.93
C ARG A 67 4.65 0.51 -12.91
N GLU A 68 3.77 0.38 -11.92
CA GLU A 68 2.89 -0.79 -11.80
C GLU A 68 1.67 -0.71 -12.73
N PHE A 69 1.02 0.47 -12.80
CA PHE A 69 -0.26 0.65 -13.48
C PHE A 69 -0.16 1.43 -14.80
N GLY A 70 0.98 2.06 -15.06
CA GLY A 70 1.20 2.76 -16.33
C GLY A 70 1.37 1.76 -17.48
N SER A 71 1.24 2.26 -18.70
CA SER A 71 1.40 1.47 -19.94
C SER A 71 2.86 1.19 -20.27
N TYR A 72 3.73 1.01 -19.25
CA TYR A 72 5.09 0.56 -19.50
C TYR A 72 5.02 -0.82 -20.15
N GLU A 73 5.28 -0.84 -21.46
CA GLU A 73 5.88 -2.01 -22.07
C GLU A 73 7.08 -2.36 -21.19
N SER A 74 7.15 -3.64 -20.77
CA SER A 74 8.38 -4.14 -20.15
C SER A 74 9.53 -3.63 -21.02
N PRO A 75 10.58 -3.01 -20.43
CA PRO A 75 11.67 -2.47 -21.22
C PRO A 75 12.04 -3.56 -22.22
N PRO A 76 12.08 -3.24 -23.54
CA PRO A 76 12.36 -4.24 -24.56
C PRO A 76 13.53 -5.05 -24.05
N SER A 77 13.38 -6.38 -24.03
CA SER A 77 14.41 -7.25 -23.48
C SER A 77 15.75 -6.81 -24.11
N GLU A 78 16.89 -6.89 -23.41
CA GLU A 78 18.16 -6.41 -23.98
C GLU A 78 18.47 -7.00 -25.39
N GLY A 79 17.80 -8.10 -25.77
CA GLY A 79 17.78 -8.64 -27.13
C GLY A 79 16.95 -7.85 -28.16
N ASP A 80 15.85 -7.20 -27.77
CA ASP A 80 14.98 -6.40 -28.65
C ASP A 80 15.49 -4.97 -28.86
N ALA A 81 16.15 -4.39 -27.85
CA ALA A 81 16.70 -3.02 -27.92
C ALA A 81 17.85 -2.90 -28.94
N LEU A 82 18.52 -4.01 -29.26
CA LEU A 82 19.56 -4.05 -30.27
C LEU A 82 19.03 -4.11 -31.71
N GLY A 83 17.71 -4.23 -31.92
CA GLY A 83 17.06 -3.92 -33.20
C GLY A 83 17.70 -4.56 -34.42
N TYR A 84 18.41 -5.68 -34.28
CA TYR A 84 18.87 -6.45 -35.41
C TYR A 84 17.65 -7.20 -35.89
N ALA A 85 16.94 -6.59 -36.84
CA ALA A 85 16.02 -7.27 -37.71
C ALA A 85 16.66 -8.60 -38.14
N THR A 86 16.24 -9.70 -37.50
CA THR A 86 16.74 -11.04 -37.81
C THR A 86 16.29 -11.44 -39.22
N ASN A 87 15.30 -10.73 -39.78
CA ASN A 87 14.93 -10.80 -41.18
C ASN A 87 15.59 -9.68 -42.01
N PRO A 88 16.56 -10.00 -42.89
CA PRO A 88 17.16 -9.03 -43.82
C PRO A 88 16.16 -8.49 -44.86
N ALA A 89 14.96 -9.08 -44.98
CA ALA A 89 13.90 -8.64 -45.89
C ALA A 89 13.22 -7.31 -45.47
N ASP A 90 13.28 -6.93 -44.19
CA ASP A 90 12.62 -5.71 -43.69
C ASP A 90 13.50 -4.44 -43.79
N ARG A 91 14.74 -4.55 -44.27
CA ARG A 91 15.70 -3.42 -44.31
C ARG A 91 15.34 -2.29 -45.26
N ASN A 92 14.36 -2.47 -46.15
CA ASN A 92 13.96 -1.45 -47.13
C ASN A 92 12.65 -0.71 -46.78
N GLY A 93 12.01 -1.04 -45.65
CA GLY A 93 10.82 -0.33 -45.19
C GLY A 93 11.20 0.92 -44.40
N SER A 94 10.80 2.11 -44.85
CA SER A 94 10.78 3.28 -43.98
C SER A 94 9.95 2.97 -42.74
N PRO A 95 10.41 3.29 -41.50
CA PRO A 95 9.64 3.03 -40.30
C PRO A 95 8.24 3.65 -40.46
N SER A 96 7.20 2.88 -40.14
CA SER A 96 5.85 3.41 -40.20
C SER A 96 5.74 4.62 -39.27
N LEU A 97 4.96 5.62 -39.68
CA LEU A 97 4.68 6.79 -38.86
C LEU A 97 4.12 6.38 -37.48
N GLU A 98 3.39 5.27 -37.44
CA GLU A 98 2.90 4.63 -36.21
C GLU A 98 4.03 4.20 -35.27
N ALA A 99 5.07 3.51 -35.78
CA ALA A 99 6.22 3.09 -34.96
C ALA A 99 7.00 4.30 -34.40
N MET A 100 7.04 5.42 -35.13
CA MET A 100 7.64 6.67 -34.64
C MET A 100 6.79 7.39 -33.59
N LEU A 101 5.45 7.34 -33.70
CA LEU A 101 4.54 8.02 -32.78
C LEU A 101 4.29 7.24 -31.49
N LYS A 102 4.35 5.91 -31.52
CA LYS A 102 4.05 5.05 -30.36
C LYS A 102 4.87 5.41 -29.10
N PRO A 103 6.20 5.60 -29.15
CA PRO A 103 6.98 5.98 -27.96
C PRO A 103 6.61 7.36 -27.39
N LEU A 104 6.27 8.31 -28.28
CA LEU A 104 5.83 9.65 -27.88
C LEU A 104 4.47 9.59 -27.19
N TRP A 105 3.55 8.78 -27.73
CA TRP A 105 2.23 8.56 -27.13
C TRP A 105 2.33 7.91 -25.75
N THR A 106 3.09 6.82 -25.60
CA THR A 106 3.33 6.17 -24.30
C THR A 106 3.96 7.14 -23.28
N LYS A 107 4.91 7.97 -23.71
CA LYS A 107 5.51 9.00 -22.83
C LYS A 107 4.48 10.03 -22.38
N TYR A 108 3.59 10.47 -23.26
CA TYR A 108 2.51 11.40 -22.93
C TYR A 108 1.47 10.76 -21.99
N GLU A 109 1.06 9.52 -22.28
CA GLU A 109 0.14 8.76 -21.44
C GLU A 109 0.69 8.60 -20.02
N ASN A 110 1.91 8.11 -19.86
CA ASN A 110 2.56 7.97 -18.54
C ASN A 110 2.72 9.32 -17.83
N TRP A 111 3.05 10.39 -18.55
CA TRP A 111 3.12 11.73 -17.98
C TRP A 111 1.76 12.19 -17.45
N SER A 112 0.69 12.07 -18.25
CA SER A 112 -0.66 12.46 -17.83
C SER A 112 -1.20 11.58 -16.69
N PHE A 113 -0.94 10.28 -16.73
CA PHE A 113 -1.27 9.35 -15.66
C PHE A 113 -0.55 9.71 -14.35
N SER A 114 0.74 10.07 -14.42
CA SER A 114 1.51 10.50 -13.23
C SER A 114 0.89 11.72 -12.53
N TRP A 115 0.30 12.64 -13.30
CA TRP A 115 -0.42 13.78 -12.75
C TRP A 115 -1.70 13.36 -12.03
N VAL A 116 -2.48 12.46 -12.63
CA VAL A 116 -3.72 11.93 -12.01
C VAL A 116 -3.38 11.22 -10.69
N VAL A 117 -2.37 10.35 -10.69
CA VAL A 117 -1.89 9.67 -9.48
C VAL A 117 -1.44 10.67 -8.43
N ARG A 118 -0.62 11.67 -8.81
CA ARG A 118 -0.12 12.70 -7.89
C ARG A 118 -1.23 13.50 -7.25
N ILE A 119 -2.24 13.92 -8.03
CA ILE A 119 -3.41 14.63 -7.50
C ILE A 119 -4.16 13.72 -6.52
N GLY A 120 -4.42 12.47 -6.91
CA GLY A 120 -5.09 11.49 -6.07
C GLY A 120 -4.37 11.23 -4.75
N LEU A 121 -3.05 11.04 -4.76
CA LEU A 121 -2.26 10.85 -3.54
C LEU A 121 -2.19 12.11 -2.68
N THR A 122 -2.10 13.29 -3.30
CA THR A 122 -2.10 14.58 -2.57
C THR A 122 -3.41 14.77 -1.79
N MET A 123 -4.55 14.48 -2.41
CA MET A 123 -5.86 14.54 -1.73
C MET A 123 -5.92 13.59 -0.53
N ARG A 124 -5.33 12.39 -0.66
CA ARG A 124 -5.28 11.38 0.43
C ARG A 124 -4.40 11.85 1.59
N VAL A 125 -3.21 12.37 1.30
CA VAL A 125 -2.31 12.93 2.32
C VAL A 125 -2.95 14.11 3.05
N GLN A 126 -3.65 14.99 2.31
CA GLN A 126 -4.37 16.11 2.91
C GLN A 126 -5.48 15.63 3.85
N ARG A 127 -6.32 14.69 3.43
CA ARG A 127 -7.39 14.13 4.27
C ARG A 127 -6.83 13.42 5.51
N ALA A 128 -5.77 12.64 5.36
CA ALA A 128 -5.13 11.98 6.50
C ALA A 128 -4.62 13.00 7.54
N ARG A 129 -4.11 14.15 7.10
CA ARG A 129 -3.68 15.25 7.98
C ARG A 129 -4.85 15.97 8.65
N GLU A 130 -5.96 16.17 7.93
CA GLU A 130 -7.15 16.86 8.44
C GLU A 130 -7.93 16.01 9.45
N GLY A 131 -8.13 14.72 9.16
CA GLY A 131 -8.80 13.77 10.05
C GLY A 131 -8.09 13.66 11.40
N GLY A 132 -6.75 13.71 11.42
CA GLY A 132 -5.98 13.68 12.67
C GLY A 132 -6.10 14.93 13.56
N ARG A 133 -6.60 16.07 13.05
CA ARG A 133 -6.57 17.36 13.75
C ARG A 133 -7.93 17.86 14.24
N ALA A 134 -9.00 17.59 13.50
CA ALA A 134 -10.29 18.21 13.74
C ALA A 134 -11.30 17.31 14.48
N GLY A 135 -10.87 16.16 15.01
CA GLY A 135 -11.79 15.11 15.46
C GLY A 135 -12.62 14.52 14.31
N GLY A 136 -12.22 14.79 13.06
CA GLY A 136 -12.80 14.16 11.89
C GLY A 136 -12.43 12.69 11.86
N GLU A 137 -13.37 11.84 11.44
CA GLU A 137 -13.11 10.42 11.28
C GLU A 137 -12.08 10.22 10.16
N ALA A 138 -10.95 9.60 10.48
CA ALA A 138 -9.95 9.25 9.48
C ALA A 138 -10.55 8.18 8.56
N ASP A 139 -10.82 8.54 7.31
CA ASP A 139 -11.48 7.68 6.34
C ASP A 139 -10.55 7.15 5.24
N HIS A 140 -9.30 7.58 5.27
CA HIS A 140 -8.31 7.29 4.23
C HIS A 140 -6.88 7.45 4.75
N ASN A 141 -6.00 6.51 4.41
CA ASN A 141 -4.57 6.63 4.66
C ASN A 141 -3.75 5.82 3.64
N VAL A 142 -2.55 6.31 3.36
CA VAL A 142 -1.56 5.58 2.55
C VAL A 142 -0.39 5.28 3.46
N LEU A 143 -0.08 4.00 3.64
CA LEU A 143 1.07 3.52 4.40
C LEU A 143 2.20 3.20 3.43
N CYS A 144 3.41 3.62 3.77
CA CYS A 144 4.62 3.40 3.03
C CYS A 144 5.55 2.51 3.84
N LEU A 145 6.09 1.46 3.22
CA LEU A 145 7.20 0.69 3.76
C LEU A 145 8.49 1.31 3.24
N VAL A 146 9.31 1.80 4.15
CA VAL A 146 10.53 2.55 3.84
C VAL A 146 11.73 1.81 4.42
N GLU A 147 12.73 1.63 3.58
CA GLU A 147 14.06 1.20 3.98
C GLU A 147 14.85 2.41 4.47
N VAL A 148 15.36 2.31 5.70
CA VAL A 148 16.24 3.30 6.30
C VAL A 148 17.64 2.75 6.29
N ASP A 149 18.49 3.37 5.47
CA ASP A 149 19.91 3.11 5.53
C ASP A 149 20.40 3.62 6.89
N SER A 150 20.85 2.68 7.71
CA SER A 150 21.62 3.05 8.89
C SER A 150 22.91 3.60 8.32
N ASP A 151 23.06 4.93 8.27
CA ASP A 151 24.34 5.56 7.94
C ASP A 151 25.33 4.98 8.95
N GLU A 152 26.06 3.94 8.55
CA GLU A 152 27.19 3.44 9.30
C GLU A 152 28.21 4.58 9.27
N ASP A 153 28.16 5.43 10.29
CA ASP A 153 29.29 6.20 10.77
C ASP A 153 30.35 5.22 11.33
N GLY A 154 30.73 4.21 10.52
CA GLY A 154 31.86 3.31 10.72
C GLY A 154 33.20 4.01 10.51
N SER A 155 33.22 5.35 10.49
CA SER A 155 34.45 6.12 10.69
C SER A 155 34.84 6.03 12.16
N THR A 156 35.37 4.88 12.55
CA THR A 156 36.15 4.66 13.78
C THR A 156 37.50 5.39 13.76
N ASP A 157 37.74 6.25 12.76
CA ASP A 157 38.92 7.08 12.69
C ASP A 157 38.82 8.22 13.71
N ALA A 158 39.25 7.91 14.94
CA ALA A 158 39.19 8.72 16.15
C ALA A 158 39.98 10.05 16.11
N THR A 159 40.41 10.50 14.92
CA THR A 159 41.36 11.61 14.75
C THR A 159 40.73 12.88 14.17
N GLN A 160 39.43 12.92 13.88
CA GLN A 160 38.77 14.14 13.39
C GLN A 160 38.13 14.98 14.50
N LYS A 161 38.96 15.50 15.41
CA LYS A 161 38.58 16.60 16.30
C LYS A 161 38.45 17.89 15.46
N ASN A 162 37.23 18.41 15.34
CA ASN A 162 36.85 19.81 15.04
C ASN A 162 36.11 20.14 13.73
N SER A 163 35.73 19.20 12.86
CA SER A 163 34.83 19.54 11.76
C SER A 163 33.37 19.27 12.16
N ARG A 164 32.64 20.34 12.53
CA ARG A 164 31.17 20.33 12.63
C ARG A 164 30.56 20.10 11.24
N ARG A 165 30.64 18.88 10.73
CA ARG A 165 29.90 18.52 9.51
C ARG A 165 28.40 18.46 9.86
N PRO A 166 27.53 19.06 9.04
CA PRO A 166 26.09 18.91 9.23
C PRO A 166 25.73 17.43 9.17
N ARG A 167 25.01 16.94 10.17
CA ARG A 167 24.51 15.55 10.21
C ARG A 167 23.75 15.28 8.91
N ARG A 168 24.20 14.28 8.15
CA ARG A 168 23.45 13.81 6.98
C ARG A 168 22.13 13.23 7.49
N ARG A 169 21.05 13.53 6.79
CA ARG A 169 19.75 12.89 7.08
C ARG A 169 19.84 11.45 6.58
N PRO A 170 19.38 10.47 7.36
CA PRO A 170 19.39 9.07 6.92
C PRO A 170 18.64 8.95 5.60
N ARG A 171 19.21 8.20 4.66
CA ARG A 171 18.58 7.97 3.37
C ARG A 171 17.38 7.05 3.58
N ARG A 172 16.26 7.47 3.01
CA ARG A 172 15.00 6.73 3.00
C ARG A 172 14.75 6.29 1.58
N LYS A 173 14.38 5.03 1.40
CA LYS A 173 13.99 4.48 0.10
C LYS A 173 12.63 3.81 0.23
N LEU A 174 11.67 4.19 -0.60
CA LEU A 174 10.35 3.57 -0.64
C LEU A 174 10.46 2.15 -1.23
N VAL A 175 10.01 1.17 -0.46
CA VAL A 175 10.02 -0.27 -0.81
C VAL A 175 8.63 -0.78 -1.15
N GLY A 176 7.60 -0.18 -0.58
CA GLY A 176 6.22 -0.53 -0.90
C GLY A 176 5.25 0.47 -0.34
N MET A 177 3.99 0.37 -0.76
CA MET A 177 2.90 1.15 -0.22
C MET A 177 1.62 0.34 -0.16
N ALA A 178 0.75 0.67 0.78
CA ALA A 178 -0.59 0.14 0.85
C ALA A 178 -1.58 1.27 1.14
N GLU A 179 -2.74 1.21 0.51
CA GLU A 179 -3.81 2.19 0.68
C GLU A 179 -4.95 1.55 1.48
N LEU A 180 -5.35 2.19 2.58
CA LEU A 180 -6.49 1.78 3.39
C LEU A 180 -7.53 2.90 3.39
N SER A 181 -8.78 2.54 3.14
CA SER A 181 -9.88 3.50 3.10
C SER A 181 -11.18 2.91 3.61
N LEU A 182 -12.09 3.78 4.04
CA LEU A 182 -13.47 3.38 4.31
C LEU A 182 -14.28 3.45 3.03
N GLN A 183 -14.88 2.32 2.64
CA GLN A 183 -15.70 2.17 1.44
C GLN A 183 -17.06 1.58 1.80
N PRO A 184 -18.12 1.86 1.02
CA PRO A 184 -19.35 1.10 1.09
C PRO A 184 -19.05 -0.41 0.92
N PRO A 185 -19.75 -1.30 1.64
CA PRO A 185 -19.59 -2.74 1.51
C PRO A 185 -20.22 -3.21 0.19
N ASP A 186 -19.50 -3.01 -0.90
CA ASP A 186 -19.89 -3.45 -2.24
C ASP A 186 -18.76 -4.30 -2.84
N PRO A 187 -18.90 -5.65 -2.83
CA PRO A 187 -17.85 -6.55 -3.29
C PRO A 187 -17.66 -6.52 -4.81
N GLU A 188 -18.57 -5.90 -5.57
CA GLU A 188 -18.43 -5.82 -7.03
C GLU A 188 -17.75 -4.53 -7.47
N ARG A 189 -17.46 -3.61 -6.55
CA ARG A 189 -17.03 -2.25 -6.87
C ARG A 189 -15.64 -1.92 -6.36
N ASN A 190 -14.76 -1.59 -7.29
CA ASN A 190 -13.45 -1.04 -6.96
C ASN A 190 -13.58 0.39 -6.41
N ALA A 191 -12.69 0.75 -5.49
CA ALA A 191 -12.62 2.10 -4.95
C ALA A 191 -12.43 3.12 -6.09
N PRO A 192 -13.22 4.21 -6.13
CA PRO A 192 -13.04 5.22 -7.16
C PRO A 192 -11.63 5.85 -7.06
N PRO A 193 -11.06 6.31 -8.18
CA PRO A 193 -9.74 6.96 -8.17
C PRO A 193 -9.73 8.25 -7.33
N TYR A 194 -10.90 8.88 -7.19
CA TYR A 194 -11.13 10.09 -6.41
C TYR A 194 -11.65 9.78 -5.01
N VAL A 195 -11.10 10.47 -4.00
CA VAL A 195 -11.52 10.27 -2.61
C VAL A 195 -12.80 11.05 -2.33
N LEU A 196 -13.93 10.34 -2.29
CA LEU A 196 -15.22 10.94 -1.92
C LEU A 196 -15.22 11.35 -0.43
N PRO A 197 -15.86 12.48 -0.08
CA PRO A 197 -16.15 12.81 1.32
C PRO A 197 -16.86 11.67 2.07
N THR A 198 -16.48 11.42 3.33
CA THR A 198 -17.08 10.37 4.18
C THR A 198 -18.60 10.48 4.25
N ASP A 199 -19.13 11.70 4.39
CA ASP A 199 -20.57 11.93 4.44
C ASP A 199 -21.27 11.57 3.13
N LEU A 200 -20.63 11.84 2.00
CA LEU A 200 -21.14 11.42 0.69
C LEU A 200 -21.11 9.89 0.57
N LYS A 201 -20.05 9.21 1.04
CA LYS A 201 -20.00 7.74 1.06
C LYS A 201 -21.12 7.16 1.93
N ARG A 202 -21.41 7.75 3.09
CA ARG A 202 -22.51 7.33 3.97
C ARG A 202 -23.88 7.52 3.31
N VAL A 203 -24.09 8.64 2.62
CA VAL A 203 -25.34 8.88 1.86
C VAL A 203 -25.48 7.87 0.74
N LEU A 204 -24.41 7.63 -0.03
CA LEU A 204 -24.42 6.63 -1.10
C LEU A 204 -24.71 5.22 -0.57
N SER A 205 -24.05 4.82 0.52
CA SER A 205 -24.28 3.51 1.18
C SER A 205 -25.73 3.32 1.63
N ARG A 206 -26.39 4.38 2.14
CA ARG A 206 -27.82 4.36 2.46
C ARG A 206 -28.73 4.28 1.24
N LEU A 207 -28.38 4.96 0.15
CA LEU A 207 -29.18 4.98 -1.08
C LEU A 207 -29.08 3.68 -1.87
N THR A 208 -27.92 3.00 -1.82
CA THR A 208 -27.70 1.75 -2.56
C THR A 208 -28.21 0.51 -1.83
N GLY A 209 -28.79 0.65 -0.63
CA GLY A 209 -29.29 -0.49 0.15
C GLY A 209 -28.18 -1.44 0.64
N ALA A 210 -26.91 -1.10 0.45
CA ALA A 210 -25.76 -1.93 0.83
C ALA A 210 -25.67 -2.16 2.35
N ALA A 211 -26.42 -1.39 3.14
CA ALA A 211 -26.54 -1.57 4.59
C ALA A 211 -27.66 -2.54 5.01
N GLU A 212 -28.59 -2.93 4.14
CA GLU A 212 -29.83 -3.61 4.54
C GLU A 212 -29.91 -5.12 4.20
N GLU A 213 -29.12 -5.65 3.24
CA GLU A 213 -29.21 -7.08 2.84
C GLU A 213 -28.18 -7.98 3.54
N SER A 214 -28.07 -7.87 4.86
CA SER A 214 -27.40 -8.90 5.66
C SER A 214 -28.46 -9.87 6.19
N ASP A 215 -28.74 -10.92 5.41
CA ASP A 215 -29.60 -12.07 5.74
C ASP A 215 -29.09 -12.92 6.93
N THR A 216 -28.22 -12.34 7.78
CA THR A 216 -27.74 -12.97 9.00
C THR A 216 -28.59 -12.53 10.17
N ASP A 217 -29.00 -13.48 11.01
CA ASP A 217 -29.72 -13.29 12.29
C ASP A 217 -28.95 -12.43 13.32
N ASP A 218 -27.93 -11.68 12.89
CA ASP A 218 -27.15 -10.79 13.73
C ASP A 218 -27.91 -9.47 13.94
N PRO A 219 -28.39 -9.18 15.15
CA PRO A 219 -29.12 -7.95 15.45
C PRO A 219 -28.22 -6.71 15.45
N THR A 220 -26.90 -6.85 15.25
CA THR A 220 -25.99 -5.72 15.24
C THR A 220 -25.99 -5.03 13.87
N PRO A 221 -26.40 -3.74 13.79
CA PRO A 221 -26.34 -3.01 12.54
C PRO A 221 -24.87 -2.89 12.09
N ARG A 222 -24.54 -3.47 10.93
CA ARG A 222 -23.21 -3.33 10.35
C ARG A 222 -22.90 -1.85 10.13
N PRO A 223 -21.64 -1.42 10.34
CA PRO A 223 -21.26 -0.07 10.00
C PRO A 223 -21.51 0.16 8.50
N PRO A 224 -22.02 1.34 8.09
CA PRO A 224 -22.36 1.63 6.70
C PRO A 224 -21.15 1.66 5.77
N LEU A 225 -19.94 1.58 6.31
CA LEU A 225 -18.68 1.53 5.60
C LEU A 225 -17.86 0.37 6.18
N GLY A 226 -17.03 -0.28 5.36
CA GLY A 226 -16.02 -1.25 5.78
C GLY A 226 -14.61 -0.71 5.54
N ALA A 227 -13.63 -1.21 6.31
CA ALA A 227 -12.23 -0.94 6.06
C ALA A 227 -11.76 -1.75 4.84
N TYR A 228 -11.21 -1.07 3.84
CA TYR A 228 -10.91 -1.64 2.53
C TYR A 228 -9.48 -1.30 2.10
N VAL A 229 -8.69 -2.33 1.80
CA VAL A 229 -7.34 -2.17 1.22
C VAL A 229 -7.49 -2.17 -0.30
N SER A 230 -7.29 -1.01 -0.91
CA SER A 230 -7.49 -0.84 -2.36
C SER A 230 -6.26 -1.17 -3.18
N ASN A 231 -5.07 -0.86 -2.67
CA ASN A 231 -3.81 -1.06 -3.37
C ASN A 231 -2.75 -1.58 -2.40
N VAL A 232 -1.95 -2.56 -2.83
CA VAL A 232 -0.73 -2.99 -2.16
C VAL A 232 0.36 -3.17 -3.21
N LEU A 233 1.38 -2.32 -3.15
CA LEU A 233 2.49 -2.31 -4.09
C LEU A 233 3.79 -2.61 -3.35
N VAL A 234 4.64 -3.44 -3.94
CA VAL A 234 5.98 -3.75 -3.44
C VAL A 234 6.94 -3.76 -4.62
N THR A 235 8.10 -3.10 -4.47
CA THR A 235 9.11 -3.08 -5.53
C THR A 235 9.57 -4.51 -5.86
N PRO A 236 9.90 -4.81 -7.14
CA PRO A 236 10.30 -6.14 -7.55
C PRO A 236 11.40 -6.78 -6.69
N GLU A 237 12.38 -5.99 -6.25
CA GLU A 237 13.55 -6.45 -5.47
C GLU A 237 13.17 -6.91 -4.04
N ARG A 238 11.97 -6.54 -3.58
CA ARG A 238 11.49 -6.76 -2.22
C ARG A 238 10.26 -7.69 -2.16
N ARG A 239 9.78 -8.16 -3.32
CA ARG A 239 8.75 -9.22 -3.41
C ARG A 239 9.29 -10.54 -2.85
N GLY A 240 8.40 -11.38 -2.32
CA GLY A 240 8.77 -12.66 -1.67
C GLY A 240 9.49 -12.55 -0.32
N ARG A 241 9.75 -11.32 0.18
CA ARG A 241 10.48 -11.08 1.44
C ARG A 241 9.58 -10.61 2.60
N GLY A 242 8.27 -10.82 2.49
CA GLY A 242 7.30 -10.45 3.54
C GLY A 242 6.92 -8.96 3.60
N ALA A 243 7.39 -8.12 2.67
CA ALA A 243 7.04 -6.69 2.62
C ALA A 243 5.52 -6.43 2.52
N ALA A 244 4.83 -7.16 1.63
CA ALA A 244 3.37 -7.05 1.49
C ALA A 244 2.65 -7.46 2.79
N ARG A 245 3.11 -8.53 3.45
CA ARG A 245 2.57 -8.97 4.75
C ARG A 245 2.71 -7.87 5.80
N ALA A 246 3.88 -7.23 5.88
CA ALA A 246 4.11 -6.13 6.83
C ALA A 246 3.17 -4.95 6.57
N LEU A 247 2.94 -4.59 5.30
CA LEU A 247 2.00 -3.54 4.91
C LEU A 247 0.55 -3.89 5.26
N VAL A 248 0.09 -5.10 4.93
CA VAL A 248 -1.28 -5.54 5.23
C VAL A 248 -1.51 -5.61 6.75
N SER A 249 -0.57 -6.15 7.52
CA SER A 249 -0.66 -6.12 8.99
C SER A 249 -0.69 -4.70 9.56
N ALA A 250 0.00 -3.75 8.93
CA ALA A 250 -0.10 -2.35 9.32
C ALA A 250 -1.47 -1.73 8.97
N CYS A 251 -2.07 -2.12 7.85
CA CYS A 251 -3.43 -1.75 7.48
C CYS A 251 -4.46 -2.32 8.48
N GLU A 252 -4.37 -3.60 8.85
CA GLU A 252 -5.23 -4.20 9.89
C GLU A 252 -5.10 -3.46 11.23
N GLY A 253 -3.86 -3.15 11.64
CA GLY A 253 -3.61 -2.38 12.86
C GLY A 253 -4.20 -0.96 12.79
N LEU A 254 -4.21 -0.34 11.61
CA LEU A 254 -4.84 0.96 11.38
C LEU A 254 -6.38 0.86 11.38
N ALA A 255 -6.95 -0.16 10.74
CA ALA A 255 -8.39 -0.42 10.71
C ALA A 255 -8.95 -0.64 12.12
N ARG A 256 -8.25 -1.42 12.97
CA ARG A 256 -8.62 -1.59 14.38
C ARG A 256 -8.61 -0.29 15.16
N ARG A 257 -7.68 0.63 14.87
CA ARG A 257 -7.68 1.98 15.47
C ARG A 257 -8.86 2.83 15.00
N TRP A 258 -9.41 2.55 13.83
CA TRP A 258 -10.63 3.16 13.31
C TRP A 258 -11.91 2.47 13.82
N GLY A 259 -11.79 1.40 14.62
CA GLY A 259 -12.94 0.68 15.17
C GLY A 259 -13.47 -0.45 14.27
N TYR A 260 -12.67 -0.91 13.30
CA TYR A 260 -13.01 -2.02 12.41
C TYR A 260 -12.27 -3.29 12.81
N GLU A 261 -13.00 -4.41 12.87
CA GLU A 261 -12.43 -5.72 13.22
C GLU A 261 -11.81 -6.42 12.00
N ASP A 262 -12.43 -6.23 10.83
CA ASP A 262 -12.05 -6.84 9.57
C ASP A 262 -11.57 -5.81 8.54
N VAL A 263 -10.78 -6.30 7.58
CA VAL A 263 -10.34 -5.55 6.41
C VAL A 263 -10.65 -6.37 5.17
N SER A 264 -11.32 -5.75 4.20
CA SER A 264 -11.64 -6.35 2.91
C SER A 264 -10.67 -5.87 1.83
N LEU A 265 -10.48 -6.68 0.79
CA LEU A 265 -9.76 -6.28 -0.42
C LEU A 265 -10.27 -7.12 -1.59
N HIS A 266 -10.10 -6.61 -2.81
CA HIS A 266 -10.30 -7.39 -4.03
C HIS A 266 -8.97 -7.87 -4.57
N VAL A 267 -8.94 -9.13 -4.98
CA VAL A 267 -7.81 -9.77 -5.66
C VAL A 267 -8.35 -10.35 -6.95
N ASP A 268 -7.59 -10.20 -8.02
CA ASP A 268 -7.86 -10.94 -9.25
C ASP A 268 -7.60 -12.42 -9.00
N ALA A 269 -8.59 -13.27 -9.34
CA ALA A 269 -8.48 -14.72 -9.16
C ALA A 269 -7.42 -15.33 -10.09
N ASP A 270 -7.10 -14.65 -11.19
CA ASP A 270 -6.21 -15.12 -12.25
C ASP A 270 -4.78 -14.57 -12.15
N ALA A 271 -4.44 -13.84 -11.07
CA ALA A 271 -3.14 -13.21 -10.85
C ALA A 271 -1.98 -14.17 -10.53
#